data_AF-A0A812XDY2-F1
#
_entry.id   AF-A0A812XDY2-F1
#
_cell.length_a   1.000
_cell.length_b   1.000
_cell.length_c   1.000
_cell.angle_alpha   90.00
_cell.angle_beta   90.00
_cell.angle_gamma   90.00
#
_symmetry.space_group_name_H-M   'P 1'
#
loop_
_entity.id
_entity.type
_entity.pdbx_description
1 polymer ?
#
loop_
_entity_poly.entity_id
_entity_poly.type
_entity_poly.pdbx_seq_one_letter_code
_entity_poly.pdbx_strand_id
1 'polypeptide(L)'
;MYSGKKNKNKPLLALVDHFARDLADCFHRPIKVDRDGTERSFFLCTLGMKGDWPALTKIGQLRRHHLRDTWSTNTGVGICHRCLGGQEGHSWHDVSYENMLAMRRDVPVPWTSTPGIISNLPVSSKHVADFFKIDLFHTFHKGVFADAAANAIVTFYDFDLLKLKSLDQYMHVLYEDARAFCAGKNYELHMCKLTTQQLGLTRSTDYPAGSWFKGADTTVLCKFMQHKLESIIPELSHDENYSFNVAYLSQIVQLLGFANTFMHVCYNSGLWLTVRQRDLMVKNLVNFLKTWAILAQSAFN
;
A
#
# COMPACT_ATOMS: atom_id res chain seq x y z
N MET A 1 -6.24 8.87 -27.92
CA MET A 1 -5.16 8.19 -27.17
C MET A 1 -4.05 9.17 -26.85
N TYR A 2 -3.91 9.59 -25.59
CA TYR A 2 -2.92 10.57 -25.15
C TYR A 2 -1.50 9.96 -25.24
N SER A 3 -0.68 10.40 -26.20
CA SER A 3 0.71 9.91 -26.35
C SER A 3 1.65 10.57 -25.33
N GLY A 4 1.40 10.34 -24.04
CA GLY A 4 2.15 10.96 -22.93
C GLY A 4 3.67 10.77 -23.03
N LYS A 5 4.13 9.66 -23.63
CA LYS A 5 5.56 9.39 -23.87
C LYS A 5 6.16 10.28 -24.97
N LYS A 6 5.44 10.53 -26.07
CA LYS A 6 5.96 11.33 -27.21
C LYS A 6 6.14 12.80 -26.83
N ASN A 7 5.22 13.33 -26.04
CA ASN A 7 5.21 14.74 -25.66
C ASN A 7 5.78 15.02 -24.26
N LYS A 8 6.55 14.08 -23.68
CA LYS A 8 7.16 14.21 -22.34
C LYS A 8 6.19 14.76 -21.28
N ASN A 9 4.94 14.28 -21.28
CA ASN A 9 3.88 14.71 -20.36
C ASN A 9 3.41 16.17 -20.45
N LYS A 10 3.94 16.99 -21.38
CA LYS A 10 3.63 18.42 -21.48
C LYS A 10 2.12 18.73 -21.53
N PRO A 11 1.28 18.03 -22.32
CA PRO A 11 -0.15 18.37 -22.38
C PRO A 11 -0.88 18.08 -21.06
N LEU A 12 -0.48 17.03 -20.32
CA LEU A 12 -1.04 16.78 -18.99
C LEU A 12 -0.68 17.89 -18.03
N LEU A 13 0.61 18.29 -17.99
CA LEU A 13 1.07 19.33 -17.07
C LEU A 13 0.39 20.67 -17.38
N ALA A 14 0.23 21.03 -18.66
CA ALA A 14 -0.49 22.22 -19.06
C ALA A 14 -1.97 22.20 -18.62
N LEU A 15 -2.65 21.06 -18.75
CA LEU A 15 -4.03 20.89 -18.29
C LEU A 15 -4.13 21.03 -16.76
N VAL A 16 -3.22 20.38 -16.03
CA VAL A 16 -3.19 20.45 -14.57
C VAL A 16 -2.87 21.87 -14.08
N ASP A 17 -1.98 22.59 -14.76
CA ASP A 17 -1.66 23.98 -14.43
C ASP A 17 -2.86 24.90 -14.65
N HIS A 18 -3.63 24.70 -15.74
CA HIS A 18 -4.85 25.45 -15.97
C HIS A 18 -5.89 25.17 -14.88
N PHE A 19 -6.12 23.89 -14.57
CA PHE A 19 -7.03 23.48 -13.50
C PHE A 19 -6.63 24.07 -12.13
N ALA A 20 -5.33 24.13 -11.83
CA ALA A 20 -4.83 24.72 -10.60
C ALA A 20 -5.14 26.23 -10.49
N ARG A 21 -5.10 26.96 -11.62
CA ARG A 21 -5.50 28.37 -11.65
C ARG A 21 -7.00 28.56 -11.43
N ASP A 22 -7.83 27.71 -12.03
CA ASP A 22 -9.28 27.75 -11.82
C ASP A 22 -9.63 27.49 -10.35
N LEU A 23 -8.98 26.51 -9.72
CA LEU A 23 -9.13 26.23 -8.29
C LEU A 23 -8.66 27.40 -7.42
N ALA A 24 -7.56 28.05 -7.77
CA ALA A 24 -7.09 29.23 -7.06
C ALA A 24 -8.05 30.41 -7.22
N ASP A 25 -8.65 30.60 -8.40
CA ASP A 25 -9.67 31.62 -8.61
C ASP A 25 -10.90 31.35 -7.72
N CYS A 26 -11.35 30.09 -7.65
CA CYS A 26 -12.46 29.68 -6.77
C CYS A 26 -12.16 29.80 -5.26
N PHE A 27 -10.88 29.92 -4.88
CA PHE A 27 -10.49 30.21 -3.50
C PHE A 27 -10.62 31.69 -3.17
N HIS A 28 -10.30 32.56 -4.13
CA HIS A 28 -10.36 34.01 -3.94
C HIS A 28 -11.71 34.63 -4.32
N ARG A 29 -12.46 33.98 -5.21
CA ARG A 29 -13.75 34.44 -5.74
C ARG A 29 -14.80 33.37 -5.50
N PRO A 30 -15.95 33.72 -4.91
CA PRO A 30 -16.99 32.74 -4.66
C PRO A 30 -17.70 32.34 -5.95
N ILE A 31 -18.07 31.07 -6.03
CA ILE A 31 -19.05 30.58 -6.98
C ILE A 31 -20.43 30.96 -6.47
N LYS A 32 -21.15 31.77 -7.25
CA LYS A 32 -22.54 32.16 -6.96
C LYS A 32 -23.49 31.11 -7.50
N VAL A 33 -24.39 30.61 -6.64
CA VAL A 33 -25.39 29.59 -6.98
C VAL A 33 -26.74 30.06 -6.46
N ASP A 34 -27.74 30.15 -7.35
CA ASP A 34 -29.13 30.34 -6.95
C ASP A 34 -29.73 28.99 -6.54
N ARG A 35 -30.29 28.94 -5.33
CA ARG A 35 -31.11 27.82 -4.87
C ARG A 35 -32.41 28.36 -4.32
N ASP A 36 -33.50 28.05 -5.03
CA ASP A 36 -34.87 28.43 -4.65
C ASP A 36 -35.06 29.95 -4.51
N GLY A 37 -34.45 30.73 -5.42
CA GLY A 37 -34.52 32.20 -5.44
C GLY A 37 -33.58 32.88 -4.44
N THR A 38 -32.72 32.12 -3.76
CA THR A 38 -31.73 32.63 -2.81
C THR A 38 -30.31 32.43 -3.36
N GLU A 39 -29.60 33.52 -3.65
CA GLU A 39 -28.19 33.46 -4.04
C GLU A 39 -27.31 33.03 -2.86
N ARG A 40 -26.50 32.00 -3.07
CA ARG A 40 -25.48 31.54 -2.12
C ARG A 40 -24.10 31.66 -2.74
N SER A 41 -23.11 32.00 -1.92
CA SER A 41 -21.70 32.10 -2.31
C SER A 41 -20.90 30.95 -1.72
N PHE A 42 -20.19 30.21 -2.57
CA PHE A 42 -19.34 29.09 -2.18
C PHE A 42 -17.88 29.38 -2.54
N PHE A 43 -16.99 29.29 -1.56
CA PHE A 43 -15.54 29.31 -1.79
C PHE A 43 -15.01 27.88 -1.80
N LEU A 44 -14.09 27.58 -2.71
CA LEU A 44 -13.46 26.27 -2.78
C LEU A 44 -12.05 26.34 -2.17
N CYS A 45 -11.76 25.41 -1.26
CA CYS A 45 -10.44 25.26 -0.66
C CYS A 45 -9.86 23.89 -1.01
N THR A 46 -8.71 23.89 -1.70
CA THR A 46 -8.02 22.65 -2.06
C THR A 46 -7.19 22.13 -0.88
N LEU A 47 -7.63 21.01 -0.29
CA LEU A 47 -6.95 20.41 0.88
C LEU A 47 -5.74 19.54 0.50
N GLY A 48 -5.67 19.09 -0.75
CA GLY A 48 -4.62 18.24 -1.26
C GLY A 48 -5.06 17.46 -2.50
N MET A 49 -4.10 16.79 -3.11
CA MET A 49 -4.28 15.93 -4.26
C MET A 49 -4.02 14.47 -3.86
N LYS A 50 -5.00 13.61 -4.13
CA LYS A 50 -4.89 12.15 -3.97
C LYS A 50 -5.08 11.50 -5.34
N GLY A 51 -4.41 10.38 -5.56
CA GLY A 51 -4.55 9.56 -6.75
C GLY A 51 -3.50 8.47 -6.79
N ASP A 52 -3.49 7.69 -7.86
CA ASP A 52 -2.51 6.64 -8.06
C ASP A 52 -1.08 7.19 -8.07
N TRP A 53 -0.15 6.44 -7.48
CA TRP A 53 1.24 6.87 -7.36
C TRP A 53 1.92 7.28 -8.67
N PRO A 54 1.73 6.57 -9.80
CA PRO A 54 2.31 6.99 -11.07
C PRO A 54 1.81 8.36 -11.53
N ALA A 55 0.52 8.66 -11.29
CA ALA A 55 -0.07 9.95 -11.64
C ALA A 55 0.46 11.06 -10.73
N LEU A 56 0.48 10.83 -9.40
CA LEU A 56 1.01 11.79 -8.43
C LEU A 56 2.50 12.09 -8.67
N THR A 57 3.30 11.07 -8.95
CA THR A 57 4.73 11.22 -9.25
C THR A 57 4.95 12.11 -10.46
N LYS A 58 4.14 11.90 -11.51
CA LYS A 58 4.22 12.65 -12.77
C LYS A 58 3.75 14.10 -12.62
N ILE A 59 2.63 14.31 -11.93
CA ILE A 59 2.04 15.65 -11.73
C ILE A 59 2.84 16.48 -10.74
N GLY A 60 3.21 15.89 -9.61
CA GLY A 60 4.05 16.52 -8.59
C GLY A 60 5.54 16.55 -8.94
N GLN A 61 5.92 16.04 -10.11
CA GLN A 61 7.32 15.93 -10.55
C GLN A 61 8.23 15.38 -9.45
N LEU A 62 7.72 14.38 -8.71
CA LEU A 62 8.33 13.86 -7.50
C LEU A 62 9.58 13.05 -7.88
N ARG A 63 10.75 13.46 -7.36
CA ARG A 63 12.02 12.75 -7.45
C ARG A 63 12.12 11.61 -6.43
N ARG A 64 11.36 11.71 -5.35
CA ARG A 64 11.29 10.73 -4.25
C ARG A 64 9.85 10.26 -4.16
N HIS A 65 9.60 8.96 -4.26
CA HIS A 65 8.24 8.42 -4.33
C HIS A 65 8.23 6.90 -4.10
N HIS A 66 7.07 6.37 -3.71
CA HIS A 66 6.86 4.96 -3.32
C HIS A 66 6.94 3.94 -4.45
N LEU A 67 7.28 4.36 -5.68
CA LEU A 67 7.51 3.44 -6.81
C LEU A 67 9.00 3.21 -7.06
N ARG A 68 9.87 3.72 -6.18
CA ARG A 68 11.31 3.53 -6.28
C ARG A 68 11.72 2.40 -5.36
N ASP A 69 12.57 1.56 -5.91
CA ASP A 69 13.36 0.63 -5.12
C ASP A 69 14.71 1.28 -4.84
N THR A 70 15.16 1.20 -3.59
CA THR A 70 16.51 1.59 -3.19
C THR A 70 17.12 0.43 -2.44
N TRP A 71 18.31 0.01 -2.86
CA TRP A 71 19.12 -0.94 -2.11
C TRP A 71 19.33 -0.48 -0.67
N SER A 72 19.47 -1.43 0.25
CA SER A 72 19.67 -1.18 1.69
C SER A 72 20.94 -0.37 2.01
N THR A 73 21.83 -0.18 1.03
CA THR A 73 23.06 0.62 1.16
C THR A 73 22.83 2.14 1.18
N ASN A 74 21.57 2.61 1.20
CA ASN A 74 21.16 3.99 1.55
C ASN A 74 21.74 5.14 0.68
N THR A 75 22.23 4.91 -0.53
CA THR A 75 22.73 5.98 -1.43
C THR A 75 21.68 6.48 -2.44
N GLY A 76 20.39 6.20 -2.18
CA GLY A 76 19.30 6.48 -3.10
C GLY A 76 18.78 7.92 -3.05
N VAL A 77 18.01 8.29 -4.07
CA VAL A 77 17.27 9.58 -4.09
C VAL A 77 16.18 9.60 -2.99
N GLY A 78 15.76 8.44 -2.49
CA GLY A 78 14.73 8.23 -1.47
C GLY A 78 13.43 7.65 -2.04
N ILE A 79 12.71 6.90 -1.20
CA ILE A 79 11.51 6.12 -1.58
C ILE A 79 10.19 6.77 -1.17
N CYS A 80 10.22 7.96 -0.58
CA CYS A 80 9.04 8.65 -0.08
C CYS A 80 9.18 10.16 -0.33
N HIS A 81 8.12 10.81 -0.79
CA HIS A 81 8.13 12.26 -1.02
C HIS A 81 8.00 13.09 0.26
N ARG A 82 7.62 12.44 1.38
CA ARG A 82 7.36 13.08 2.68
C ARG A 82 8.40 12.79 3.76
N CYS A 83 9.37 11.92 3.49
CA CYS A 83 10.42 11.59 4.45
C CYS A 83 11.75 11.32 3.73
N LEU A 84 12.81 11.11 4.49
CA LEU A 84 14.17 10.83 4.01
C LEU A 84 14.45 9.33 3.82
N GLY A 85 13.44 8.46 3.95
CA GLY A 85 13.64 7.01 3.86
C GLY A 85 14.28 6.57 2.55
N GLY A 86 15.32 5.73 2.66
CA GLY A 86 16.12 5.25 1.54
C GLY A 86 17.19 6.24 1.06
N GLN A 87 17.45 7.29 1.83
CA GLN A 87 18.61 8.17 1.69
C GLN A 87 19.68 7.86 2.73
N GLU A 88 20.83 8.51 2.60
CA GLU A 88 21.98 8.29 3.46
C GLU A 88 21.62 8.61 4.92
N GLY A 89 21.98 7.71 5.84
CA GLY A 89 21.61 7.83 7.26
C GLY A 89 20.14 7.55 7.59
N HIS A 90 19.31 7.15 6.62
CA HIS A 90 17.87 7.00 6.77
C HIS A 90 17.37 5.65 6.23
N SER A 91 17.77 4.58 6.92
CA SER A 91 17.36 3.20 6.60
C SER A 91 15.85 3.05 6.60
N TRP A 92 15.25 2.80 5.44
CA TRP A 92 13.79 2.68 5.33
C TRP A 92 13.21 1.40 5.95
N HIS A 93 14.03 0.36 6.10
CA HIS A 93 13.65 -0.92 6.69
C HIS A 93 13.69 -0.90 8.23
N ASP A 94 14.39 0.08 8.83
CA ASP A 94 14.34 0.28 10.26
C ASP A 94 13.05 1.02 10.64
N VAL A 95 12.10 0.27 11.18
CA VAL A 95 10.79 0.78 11.60
C VAL A 95 10.76 1.21 13.07
N SER A 96 11.93 1.42 13.71
CA SER A 96 12.02 2.03 15.05
C SER A 96 11.40 3.42 15.05
N TYR A 97 10.87 3.82 16.21
CA TYR A 97 10.21 5.12 16.35
C TYR A 97 11.20 6.27 16.10
N GLU A 98 12.41 6.12 16.62
CA GLU A 98 13.52 7.07 16.55
C GLU A 98 13.94 7.31 15.10
N ASN A 99 14.12 6.24 14.32
CA ASN A 99 14.44 6.34 12.90
C ASN A 99 13.27 6.94 12.09
N MET A 100 12.03 6.50 12.33
CA MET A 100 10.85 7.08 11.67
C MET A 100 10.68 8.58 11.95
N LEU A 101 10.98 9.04 13.16
CA LEU A 101 11.03 10.46 13.50
C LEU A 101 12.19 11.17 12.80
N ALA A 102 13.39 10.58 12.81
CA ALA A 102 14.56 11.15 12.15
C ALA A 102 14.30 11.37 10.64
N MET A 103 13.68 10.40 9.97
CA MET A 103 13.34 10.50 8.54
C MET A 103 12.36 11.64 8.21
N ARG A 104 11.64 12.20 9.20
CA ARG A 104 10.64 13.27 8.98
C ARG A 104 11.15 14.65 9.36
N ARG A 105 12.38 14.77 9.86
CA ARG A 105 12.99 16.07 10.19
C ARG A 105 13.60 16.69 8.94
N ASP A 106 13.43 18.00 8.81
CA ASP A 106 14.08 18.85 7.80
C ASP A 106 13.99 18.30 6.35
N VAL A 107 12.84 17.72 6.03
CA VAL A 107 12.61 17.02 4.76
C VAL A 107 12.56 18.04 3.62
N PRO A 108 13.47 17.98 2.63
CA PRO A 108 13.46 18.90 1.50
C PRO A 108 12.27 18.63 0.58
N VAL A 109 11.87 19.62 -0.20
CA VAL A 109 10.84 19.42 -1.24
C VAL A 109 11.25 18.30 -2.20
N PRO A 110 10.31 17.44 -2.62
CA PRO A 110 10.65 16.24 -3.40
C PRO A 110 10.80 16.53 -4.90
N TRP A 111 11.00 17.77 -5.33
CA TRP A 111 11.13 18.18 -6.74
C TRP A 111 12.30 19.15 -6.92
N THR A 112 12.87 19.20 -8.14
CA THR A 112 13.90 20.20 -8.48
C THR A 112 13.29 21.56 -8.83
N SER A 113 12.12 21.54 -9.47
CA SER A 113 11.35 22.73 -9.86
C SER A 113 9.95 22.64 -9.29
N THR A 114 9.41 23.73 -8.77
CA THR A 114 8.05 23.76 -8.22
C THR A 114 7.03 23.33 -9.28
N PRO A 115 6.26 22.25 -9.05
CA PRO A 115 5.25 21.80 -10.00
C PRO A 115 4.20 22.88 -10.22
N GLY A 116 3.71 23.05 -11.44
CA GLY A 116 2.78 24.14 -11.73
C GLY A 116 1.45 24.03 -10.95
N ILE A 117 0.98 22.82 -10.60
CA ILE A 117 -0.15 22.66 -9.66
C ILE A 117 0.11 23.34 -8.31
N ILE A 118 1.33 23.24 -7.78
CA ILE A 118 1.72 23.87 -6.52
C ILE A 118 1.90 25.37 -6.71
N SER A 119 2.54 25.79 -7.81
CA SER A 119 2.84 27.20 -8.08
C SER A 119 1.60 28.08 -8.23
N ASN A 120 0.46 27.51 -8.64
CA ASN A 120 -0.77 28.26 -8.86
C ASN A 120 -1.75 28.20 -7.67
N LEU A 121 -1.65 27.22 -6.78
CA LEU A 121 -2.59 27.04 -5.68
C LEU A 121 -2.19 27.82 -4.42
N PRO A 122 -3.16 28.28 -3.61
CA PRO A 122 -2.91 28.90 -2.31
C PRO A 122 -2.55 27.84 -1.25
N VAL A 123 -1.38 27.22 -1.40
CA VAL A 123 -0.87 26.19 -0.47
C VAL A 123 0.14 26.77 0.51
N SER A 124 0.14 26.24 1.74
CA SER A 124 1.14 26.65 2.74
C SER A 124 2.54 26.22 2.31
N SER A 125 3.49 27.16 2.37
CA SER A 125 4.91 26.89 2.10
C SER A 125 5.54 25.92 3.10
N LYS A 126 5.01 25.83 4.33
CA LYS A 126 5.57 24.99 5.41
C LYS A 126 5.41 23.49 5.14
N HIS A 127 4.37 23.09 4.42
CA HIS A 127 4.02 21.69 4.20
C HIS A 127 3.64 21.42 2.74
N VAL A 128 4.32 22.09 1.81
CA VAL A 128 3.96 22.05 0.40
C VAL A 128 3.98 20.63 -0.20
N ALA A 129 4.90 19.77 0.26
CA ALA A 129 4.96 18.37 -0.16
C ALA A 129 3.75 17.55 0.35
N ASP A 130 3.13 17.94 1.46
CA ASP A 130 1.94 17.29 2.02
C ASP A 130 0.68 17.58 1.20
N PHE A 131 0.73 18.47 0.22
CA PHE A 131 -0.33 18.61 -0.77
C PHE A 131 -0.59 17.29 -1.49
N PHE A 132 0.46 16.54 -1.85
CA PHE A 132 0.34 15.22 -2.45
C PHE A 132 0.07 14.18 -1.36
N LYS A 133 -1.20 13.77 -1.22
CA LYS A 133 -1.64 12.86 -0.18
C LYS A 133 -1.28 11.42 -0.54
N ILE A 134 -0.84 10.67 0.48
CA ILE A 134 -0.59 9.23 0.36
C ILE A 134 -1.90 8.52 0.08
N ASP A 135 -1.91 7.71 -0.97
CA ASP A 135 -3.01 6.79 -1.18
C ASP A 135 -2.80 5.50 -0.38
N LEU A 136 -3.36 5.47 0.84
CA LEU A 136 -3.26 4.30 1.72
C LEU A 136 -3.79 3.03 1.05
N PHE A 137 -4.91 3.10 0.33
CA PHE A 137 -5.49 1.92 -0.31
C PHE A 137 -4.53 1.30 -1.31
N HIS A 138 -4.03 2.09 -2.27
CA HIS A 138 -3.10 1.58 -3.27
C HIS A 138 -1.75 1.18 -2.66
N THR A 139 -1.26 1.93 -1.68
CA THR A 139 0.04 1.65 -1.02
C THR A 139 0.03 0.31 -0.32
N PHE A 140 -1.07 -0.04 0.37
CA PHE A 140 -1.14 -1.30 1.11
C PHE A 140 -1.67 -2.44 0.25
N HIS A 141 -2.76 -2.25 -0.50
CA HIS A 141 -3.32 -3.30 -1.36
C HIS A 141 -2.36 -3.81 -2.41
N LYS A 142 -1.56 -2.95 -3.03
CA LYS A 142 -0.62 -3.33 -4.09
C LYS A 142 0.85 -3.24 -3.65
N GLY A 143 1.07 -3.09 -2.35
CA GLY A 143 2.40 -3.10 -1.76
C GLY A 143 2.46 -4.17 -0.69
N VAL A 144 2.89 -3.79 0.51
CA VAL A 144 3.30 -4.74 1.55
C VAL A 144 2.22 -5.75 1.99
N PHE A 145 0.92 -5.46 1.85
CA PHE A 145 -0.10 -6.48 2.15
C PHE A 145 -0.24 -7.52 1.05
N ALA A 146 -0.01 -7.15 -0.21
CA ALA A 146 0.06 -8.11 -1.30
C ALA A 146 1.28 -9.01 -1.13
N ASP A 147 2.42 -8.43 -0.74
CA ASP A 147 3.62 -9.18 -0.42
C ASP A 147 3.38 -10.12 0.77
N ALA A 148 2.66 -9.67 1.81
CA ALA A 148 2.32 -10.54 2.93
C ALA A 148 1.44 -11.73 2.55
N ALA A 149 0.41 -11.51 1.74
CA ALA A 149 -0.39 -12.61 1.22
C ALA A 149 0.43 -13.56 0.34
N ALA A 150 1.29 -13.02 -0.54
CA ALA A 150 2.16 -13.84 -1.38
C ALA A 150 3.17 -14.66 -0.56
N ASN A 151 3.82 -14.06 0.42
CA ASN A 151 4.75 -14.76 1.32
C ASN A 151 4.03 -15.82 2.17
N ALA A 152 2.81 -15.56 2.63
CA ALA A 152 2.01 -16.55 3.34
C ALA A 152 1.68 -17.75 2.44
N ILE A 153 1.32 -17.53 1.18
CA ILE A 153 1.07 -18.59 0.18
C ILE A 153 2.33 -19.42 -0.08
N VAL A 154 3.47 -18.76 -0.28
CA VAL A 154 4.74 -19.45 -0.55
C VAL A 154 5.24 -20.20 0.66
N THR A 155 5.14 -19.62 1.87
CA THR A 155 5.44 -20.34 3.13
C THR A 155 4.56 -21.58 3.30
N PHE A 156 3.27 -21.47 2.93
CA PHE A 156 2.34 -22.61 2.95
C PHE A 156 2.92 -23.77 2.12
N TYR A 157 3.41 -23.45 0.92
CA TYR A 157 4.06 -24.39 0.01
C TYR A 157 5.41 -24.92 0.53
N ASP A 158 6.29 -24.05 1.01
CA ASP A 158 7.64 -24.42 1.48
C ASP A 158 7.60 -25.38 2.66
N PHE A 159 6.56 -25.30 3.50
CA PHE A 159 6.32 -26.24 4.60
C PHE A 159 5.52 -27.49 4.18
N ASP A 160 5.29 -27.69 2.89
CA ASP A 160 4.59 -28.84 2.30
C ASP A 160 3.24 -29.17 2.98
N LEU A 161 2.49 -28.12 3.37
CA LEU A 161 1.29 -28.27 4.20
C LEU A 161 0.12 -28.96 3.47
N LEU A 162 0.21 -29.12 2.14
CA LEU A 162 -0.76 -29.88 1.34
C LEU A 162 -0.22 -31.23 0.84
N LYS A 163 1.07 -31.55 1.06
CA LYS A 163 1.72 -32.78 0.61
C LYS A 163 1.60 -33.00 -0.91
N LEU A 164 1.85 -31.95 -1.69
CA LEU A 164 1.68 -31.93 -3.15
C LEU A 164 3.03 -31.90 -3.86
N LYS A 165 3.10 -32.50 -5.05
CA LYS A 165 4.37 -32.75 -5.74
C LYS A 165 4.86 -31.57 -6.59
N SER A 166 4.01 -30.60 -6.90
CA SER A 166 4.40 -29.43 -7.69
C SER A 166 3.73 -28.16 -7.20
N LEU A 167 4.42 -27.03 -7.38
CA LEU A 167 3.91 -25.70 -7.06
C LEU A 167 2.64 -25.37 -7.87
N ASP A 168 2.52 -25.83 -9.12
CA ASP A 168 1.32 -25.62 -9.93
C ASP A 168 0.09 -26.34 -9.37
N GLN A 169 0.25 -27.59 -8.92
CA GLN A 169 -0.81 -28.32 -8.22
C GLN A 169 -1.20 -27.59 -6.94
N TYR A 170 -0.19 -27.10 -6.21
CA TYR A 170 -0.38 -26.35 -4.98
C TYR A 170 -1.22 -25.09 -5.18
N MET A 171 -0.84 -24.25 -6.14
CA MET A 171 -1.56 -23.02 -6.46
C MET A 171 -2.99 -23.29 -6.96
N HIS A 172 -3.19 -24.37 -7.71
CA HIS A 172 -4.53 -24.76 -8.16
C HIS A 172 -5.43 -25.14 -6.98
N VAL A 173 -4.98 -26.05 -6.10
CA VAL A 173 -5.75 -26.47 -4.92
C VAL A 173 -6.02 -25.28 -4.01
N LEU A 174 -5.00 -24.45 -3.75
CA LEU A 174 -5.14 -23.30 -2.87
C LEU A 174 -6.09 -22.24 -3.44
N TYR A 175 -6.10 -22.05 -4.76
CA TYR A 175 -7.06 -21.16 -5.42
C TYR A 175 -8.49 -21.68 -5.31
N GLU A 176 -8.72 -22.99 -5.49
CA GLU A 176 -10.05 -23.60 -5.32
C GLU A 176 -10.55 -23.47 -3.88
N ASP A 177 -9.68 -23.68 -2.89
CA ASP A 177 -9.98 -23.42 -1.48
C ASP A 177 -10.34 -21.95 -1.24
N ALA A 178 -9.60 -21.01 -1.84
CA ALA A 178 -9.88 -19.59 -1.75
C ALA A 178 -11.25 -19.23 -2.35
N ARG A 179 -11.62 -19.83 -3.50
CA ARG A 179 -12.95 -19.64 -4.09
C ARG A 179 -14.05 -20.18 -3.20
N ALA A 180 -13.87 -21.37 -2.64
CA ALA A 180 -14.83 -21.97 -1.71
C ALA A 180 -15.02 -21.09 -0.45
N PHE A 181 -13.93 -20.57 0.10
CA PHE A 181 -13.96 -19.61 1.19
C PHE A 181 -14.73 -18.33 0.82
N CYS A 182 -14.48 -17.78 -0.38
CA CYS A 182 -15.17 -16.59 -0.87
C CYS A 182 -16.68 -16.83 -1.01
N ALA A 183 -17.09 -17.96 -1.58
CA ALA A 183 -18.50 -18.34 -1.70
C ALA A 183 -19.19 -18.42 -0.32
N GLY A 184 -18.53 -19.02 0.68
CA GLY A 184 -19.06 -19.13 2.03
C GLY A 184 -19.11 -17.81 2.82
N LYS A 185 -18.35 -16.78 2.41
CA LYS A 185 -18.28 -15.48 3.09
C LYS A 185 -18.89 -14.33 2.29
N ASN A 186 -19.44 -14.60 1.10
CA ASN A 186 -19.90 -13.60 0.15
C ASN A 186 -18.81 -12.57 -0.18
N TYR A 187 -17.59 -13.06 -0.45
CA TYR A 187 -16.49 -12.26 -0.97
C TYR A 187 -16.33 -12.50 -2.47
N GLU A 188 -15.80 -11.50 -3.18
CA GLU A 188 -15.51 -11.59 -4.60
C GLU A 188 -14.00 -11.64 -4.82
N LEU A 189 -13.55 -12.67 -5.54
CA LEU A 189 -12.17 -12.83 -5.98
C LEU A 189 -12.12 -12.56 -7.47
N HIS A 190 -11.39 -11.52 -7.89
CA HIS A 190 -11.39 -11.06 -9.29
C HIS A 190 -10.41 -11.84 -10.15
N MET A 191 -9.34 -12.39 -9.56
CA MET A 191 -8.43 -13.28 -10.28
C MET A 191 -9.13 -14.60 -10.62
N CYS A 192 -8.90 -15.11 -11.83
CA CYS A 192 -9.49 -16.38 -12.28
C CYS A 192 -8.62 -17.60 -11.96
N LYS A 193 -7.39 -17.39 -11.47
CA LYS A 193 -6.43 -18.41 -11.06
C LYS A 193 -5.34 -17.77 -10.19
N LEU A 194 -4.57 -18.62 -9.53
CA LEU A 194 -3.30 -18.27 -8.86
C LEU A 194 -2.13 -18.86 -9.66
N THR A 195 -1.09 -18.08 -9.91
CA THR A 195 0.10 -18.47 -10.70
C THR A 195 1.38 -17.94 -10.07
N THR A 196 2.52 -18.52 -10.45
CA THR A 196 3.86 -18.04 -10.06
C THR A 196 4.06 -16.57 -10.44
N GLN A 197 3.57 -16.16 -11.62
CA GLN A 197 3.61 -14.77 -12.06
C GLN A 197 2.89 -13.84 -11.06
N GLN A 198 1.71 -14.22 -10.57
CA GLN A 198 0.93 -13.45 -9.59
C GLN A 198 1.60 -13.38 -8.21
N LEU A 199 2.54 -14.29 -7.93
CA LEU A 199 3.37 -14.32 -6.74
C LEU A 199 4.76 -13.70 -6.96
N GLY A 200 5.04 -13.17 -8.16
CA GLY A 200 6.34 -12.56 -8.49
C GLY A 200 7.48 -13.56 -8.64
N LEU A 201 7.18 -14.87 -8.76
CA LEU A 201 8.18 -15.93 -8.79
C LEU A 201 8.58 -16.26 -10.22
N THR A 202 9.84 -15.97 -10.58
CA THR A 202 10.46 -16.44 -11.83
C THR A 202 11.49 -17.53 -11.54
N ARG A 203 12.11 -17.49 -10.36
CA ARG A 203 13.09 -18.43 -9.82
C ARG A 203 12.72 -18.77 -8.38
N SER A 204 13.21 -19.90 -7.87
CA SER A 204 13.00 -20.32 -6.47
C SER A 204 13.62 -19.37 -5.44
N THR A 205 14.59 -18.54 -5.83
CA THR A 205 15.25 -17.56 -4.97
C THR A 205 14.59 -16.17 -5.02
N ASP A 206 13.54 -16.00 -5.82
CA ASP A 206 12.88 -14.70 -5.93
C ASP A 206 12.04 -14.45 -4.68
N TYR A 207 12.02 -13.20 -4.23
CA TYR A 207 11.17 -12.79 -3.12
C TYR A 207 9.69 -12.83 -3.56
N PRO A 208 8.80 -13.50 -2.80
CA PRO A 208 7.38 -13.53 -3.12
C PRO A 208 6.77 -12.12 -3.05
N ALA A 209 6.21 -11.65 -4.17
CA ALA A 209 5.61 -10.32 -4.28
C ALA A 209 4.26 -10.41 -5.00
N GLY A 210 3.20 -9.93 -4.34
CA GLY A 210 1.84 -10.05 -4.87
C GLY A 210 1.61 -9.10 -6.05
N SER A 211 1.39 -9.66 -7.24
CA SER A 211 1.31 -8.89 -8.51
C SER A 211 -0.04 -9.01 -9.24
N TRP A 212 -1.08 -9.49 -8.55
CA TRP A 212 -2.43 -9.60 -9.12
C TRP A 212 -3.02 -8.23 -9.50
N PHE A 213 -3.91 -8.25 -10.49
CA PHE A 213 -4.38 -7.04 -11.15
C PHE A 213 -5.24 -6.12 -10.25
N LYS A 214 -6.14 -6.70 -9.44
CA LYS A 214 -7.09 -5.97 -8.60
C LYS A 214 -6.63 -5.94 -7.16
N GLY A 215 -6.40 -4.75 -6.59
CA GLY A 215 -5.97 -4.62 -5.20
C GLY A 215 -6.97 -5.16 -4.17
N ALA A 216 -8.26 -5.27 -4.53
CA ALA A 216 -9.28 -5.87 -3.68
C ALA A 216 -8.99 -7.35 -3.36
N ASP A 217 -8.36 -8.07 -4.30
CA ASP A 217 -7.99 -9.47 -4.10
C ASP A 217 -6.99 -9.65 -2.95
N THR A 218 -6.15 -8.64 -2.66
CA THR A 218 -5.23 -8.65 -1.52
C THR A 218 -5.96 -8.83 -0.20
N THR A 219 -7.04 -8.07 0.01
CA THR A 219 -7.83 -8.16 1.24
C THR A 219 -8.49 -9.53 1.36
N VAL A 220 -8.92 -10.11 0.25
CA VAL A 220 -9.55 -11.44 0.23
C VAL A 220 -8.51 -12.53 0.52
N LEU A 221 -7.35 -12.48 -0.13
CA LEU A 221 -6.26 -13.42 0.10
C LEU A 221 -5.72 -13.35 1.53
N CYS A 222 -5.55 -12.15 2.11
CA CYS A 222 -5.14 -12.02 3.51
C CYS A 222 -6.15 -12.68 4.46
N LYS A 223 -7.46 -12.50 4.24
CA LYS A 223 -8.51 -13.16 5.04
C LYS A 223 -8.51 -14.67 4.86
N PHE A 224 -8.39 -15.13 3.61
CA PHE A 224 -8.36 -16.55 3.29
C PHE A 224 -7.14 -17.24 3.92
N MET A 225 -5.93 -16.69 3.73
CA MET A 225 -4.71 -17.27 4.29
C MET A 225 -4.71 -17.25 5.82
N GLN A 226 -5.23 -16.18 6.44
CA GLN A 226 -5.43 -16.16 7.89
C GLN A 226 -6.32 -17.32 8.33
N HIS A 227 -7.50 -17.46 7.71
CA HIS A 227 -8.46 -18.52 8.03
C HIS A 227 -7.89 -19.93 7.82
N LYS A 228 -7.21 -20.15 6.69
CA LYS A 228 -6.61 -21.45 6.33
C LYS A 228 -5.50 -21.85 7.31
N LEU A 229 -4.66 -20.91 7.70
CA LEU A 229 -3.59 -21.17 8.69
C LEU A 229 -4.18 -21.42 10.08
N GLU A 230 -5.14 -20.60 10.52
CA GLU A 230 -5.85 -20.78 11.80
C GLU A 230 -6.51 -22.16 11.90
N SER A 231 -7.06 -22.69 10.81
CA SER A 231 -7.73 -23.99 10.84
C SER A 231 -6.77 -25.18 10.98
N ILE A 232 -5.55 -25.08 10.47
CA ILE A 232 -4.59 -26.20 10.47
C ILE A 232 -3.60 -26.17 11.63
N ILE A 233 -3.32 -24.99 12.20
CA ILE A 233 -2.34 -24.84 13.28
C ILE A 233 -2.62 -25.78 14.47
N PRO A 234 -3.87 -25.98 14.92
CA PRO A 234 -4.15 -26.91 16.01
C PRO A 234 -3.72 -28.35 15.71
N GLU A 235 -3.93 -28.82 14.47
CA GLU A 235 -3.53 -30.17 14.03
C GLU A 235 -2.00 -30.28 13.94
N LEU A 236 -1.34 -29.26 13.38
CA LEU A 236 0.12 -29.20 13.29
C LEU A 236 0.81 -29.14 14.66
N SER A 237 0.13 -28.57 15.66
CA SER A 237 0.65 -28.48 17.03
C SER A 237 0.79 -29.84 17.72
N HIS A 238 0.21 -30.89 17.15
CA HIS A 238 0.33 -32.26 17.64
C HIS A 238 1.31 -33.11 16.82
N ASP A 239 1.82 -32.58 15.71
CA ASP A 239 2.82 -33.24 14.87
C ASP A 239 4.23 -32.73 15.25
N GLU A 240 5.04 -33.63 15.81
CA GLU A 240 6.41 -33.29 16.24
C GLU A 240 7.26 -32.71 15.10
N ASN A 241 6.99 -33.10 13.85
CA ASN A 241 7.70 -32.61 12.66
C ASN A 241 7.47 -31.12 12.39
N TYR A 242 6.40 -30.52 12.93
CA TYR A 242 6.01 -29.13 12.67
C TYR A 242 6.06 -28.23 13.90
N SER A 243 6.46 -28.75 15.06
CA SER A 243 6.45 -28.01 16.33
C SER A 243 7.15 -26.64 16.27
N PHE A 244 8.31 -26.55 15.59
CA PHE A 244 9.03 -25.29 15.34
C PHE A 244 8.28 -24.35 14.38
N ASN A 245 7.66 -24.92 13.34
CA ASN A 245 6.95 -24.19 12.30
C ASN A 245 5.65 -23.54 12.83
N VAL A 246 5.01 -24.15 13.83
CA VAL A 246 3.77 -23.63 14.44
C VAL A 246 3.93 -22.21 14.96
N ALA A 247 5.05 -21.88 15.63
CA ALA A 247 5.29 -20.53 16.13
C ALA A 247 5.45 -19.50 15.00
N TYR A 248 6.12 -19.88 13.91
CA TYR A 248 6.29 -19.03 12.72
C TYR A 248 4.94 -18.81 11.99
N LEU A 249 4.18 -19.88 11.75
CA LEU A 249 2.86 -19.82 11.14
C LEU A 249 1.86 -19.00 11.98
N SER A 250 1.92 -19.11 13.30
CA SER A 250 1.09 -18.30 14.21
C SER A 250 1.39 -16.81 14.11
N GLN A 251 2.66 -16.43 13.86
CA GLN A 251 3.02 -15.04 13.61
C GLN A 251 2.54 -14.55 12.25
N ILE A 252 2.53 -15.40 11.22
CA ILE A 252 1.90 -15.07 9.93
C ILE A 252 0.40 -14.81 10.09
N VAL A 253 -0.30 -15.63 10.87
CA VAL A 253 -1.72 -15.39 11.20
C VAL A 253 -1.93 -14.01 11.84
N GLN A 254 -1.10 -13.65 12.83
CA GLN A 254 -1.17 -12.33 13.47
C GLN A 254 -0.90 -11.19 12.48
N LEU A 255 0.13 -11.33 11.65
CA LEU A 255 0.47 -10.37 10.60
C LEU A 255 -0.72 -10.12 9.68
N LEU A 256 -1.33 -11.18 9.15
CA LEU A 256 -2.50 -11.09 8.27
C LEU A 256 -3.72 -10.49 9.00
N GLY A 257 -3.92 -10.82 10.28
CA GLY A 257 -4.97 -10.24 11.13
C GLY A 257 -4.82 -8.72 11.31
N PHE A 258 -3.59 -8.22 11.49
CA PHE A 258 -3.32 -6.78 11.54
C PHE A 258 -3.62 -6.10 10.20
N ALA A 259 -3.23 -6.71 9.08
CA ALA A 259 -3.54 -6.21 7.74
C ALA A 259 -5.07 -6.17 7.50
N ASN A 260 -5.77 -7.24 7.86
CA ASN A 260 -7.23 -7.35 7.72
C ASN A 260 -7.96 -6.30 8.57
N THR A 261 -7.51 -6.06 9.81
CA THR A 261 -8.09 -5.03 10.68
C THR A 261 -7.85 -3.63 10.11
N PHE A 262 -6.64 -3.34 9.64
CA PHE A 262 -6.32 -2.07 8.97
C PHE A 262 -7.23 -1.83 7.77
N MET A 263 -7.35 -2.81 6.88
CA MET A 263 -8.19 -2.70 5.68
C MET A 263 -9.67 -2.58 6.03
N HIS A 264 -10.14 -3.31 7.04
CA HIS A 264 -11.52 -3.18 7.52
C HIS A 264 -11.83 -1.73 7.93
N VAL A 265 -10.94 -1.07 8.68
CA VAL A 265 -11.15 0.34 9.03
C VAL A 265 -11.12 1.23 7.79
N CYS A 266 -10.17 1.04 6.87
CA CYS A 266 -10.13 1.80 5.60
C CYS A 266 -11.44 1.72 4.82
N TYR A 267 -12.01 0.52 4.65
CA TYR A 267 -13.22 0.29 3.87
C TYR A 267 -14.51 0.79 4.55
N ASN A 268 -14.55 0.80 5.88
CA ASN A 268 -15.77 1.14 6.64
C ASN A 268 -15.74 2.56 7.22
N SER A 269 -14.71 3.35 6.93
CA SER A 269 -14.62 4.73 7.38
C SER A 269 -15.21 5.69 6.34
N GLY A 270 -15.73 6.82 6.80
CA GLY A 270 -16.13 7.92 5.92
C GLY A 270 -14.94 8.66 5.34
N LEU A 271 -15.19 9.82 4.73
CA LEU A 271 -14.15 10.69 4.18
C LEU A 271 -13.09 11.06 5.25
N TRP A 272 -13.51 11.18 6.50
CA TRP A 272 -12.66 11.48 7.65
C TRP A 272 -12.70 10.34 8.66
N LEU A 273 -11.52 9.96 9.15
CA LEU A 273 -11.40 9.00 10.24
C LEU A 273 -11.80 9.68 11.56
N THR A 274 -12.60 8.98 12.37
CA THR A 274 -12.72 9.32 13.80
C THR A 274 -11.38 9.07 14.50
N VAL A 275 -11.18 9.71 15.66
CA VAL A 275 -10.00 9.49 16.52
C VAL A 275 -9.78 8.00 16.79
N ARG A 276 -10.86 7.28 17.15
CA ARG A 276 -10.82 5.84 17.40
C ARG A 276 -10.38 5.03 16.17
N GLN A 277 -10.93 5.34 14.99
CA GLN A 277 -10.56 4.65 13.74
C GLN A 277 -9.08 4.90 13.39
N ARG A 278 -8.62 6.15 13.50
CA ARG A 278 -7.22 6.52 13.30
C ARG A 278 -6.30 5.72 14.22
N ASP A 279 -6.59 5.70 15.52
CA ASP A 279 -5.74 5.03 16.51
C ASP A 279 -5.70 3.52 16.30
N LEU A 280 -6.84 2.92 15.94
CA LEU A 280 -6.92 1.51 15.58
C LEU A 280 -6.09 1.20 14.34
N MET A 281 -6.17 2.03 13.29
CA MET A 281 -5.34 1.87 12.08
C MET A 281 -3.85 1.98 12.39
N VAL A 282 -3.45 3.00 13.14
CA VAL A 282 -2.04 3.21 13.51
C VAL A 282 -1.51 2.04 14.31
N LYS A 283 -2.25 1.57 15.33
CA LYS A 283 -1.86 0.42 16.16
C LYS A 283 -1.64 -0.83 15.30
N ASN A 284 -2.59 -1.15 14.42
CA ASN A 284 -2.49 -2.35 13.59
C ASN A 284 -1.36 -2.25 12.57
N LEU A 285 -1.13 -1.08 11.97
CA LEU A 285 -0.02 -0.89 11.04
C LEU A 285 1.34 -1.03 11.74
N VAL A 286 1.50 -0.47 12.94
CA VAL A 286 2.72 -0.63 13.73
C VAL A 286 2.96 -2.10 14.08
N ASN A 287 1.93 -2.80 14.54
CA ASN A 287 2.06 -4.22 14.87
C ASN A 287 2.33 -5.09 13.63
N PHE A 288 1.72 -4.76 12.49
CA PHE A 288 2.02 -5.39 11.21
C PHE A 288 3.50 -5.24 10.87
N LEU A 289 4.04 -4.02 10.88
CA LEU A 289 5.45 -3.77 10.52
C LEU A 289 6.44 -4.44 11.47
N LYS A 290 6.13 -4.48 12.77
CA LYS A 290 6.96 -5.20 13.76
C LYS A 290 6.96 -6.71 13.51
N THR A 291 5.77 -7.29 13.31
CA THR A 291 5.62 -8.73 13.05
C THR A 291 6.29 -9.10 11.73
N TRP A 292 6.14 -8.25 10.71
CA TRP A 292 6.81 -8.38 9.42
C TRP A 292 8.34 -8.46 9.58
N ALA A 293 8.93 -7.53 10.34
CA ALA A 293 10.37 -7.51 10.58
C ALA A 293 10.85 -8.76 11.33
N ILE A 294 10.10 -9.24 12.33
CA ILE A 294 10.43 -10.47 13.08
C ILE A 294 10.37 -11.70 12.16
N LEU A 295 9.32 -11.83 11.35
CA LEU A 295 9.18 -12.92 10.38
C LEU A 295 10.31 -12.90 9.36
N ALA A 296 10.62 -11.73 8.81
CA ALA A 296 11.74 -11.57 7.88
C ALA A 296 13.07 -12.02 8.51
N GLN A 297 13.38 -11.60 9.74
CA GLN A 297 14.58 -12.04 10.45
C GLN A 297 14.58 -13.55 10.70
N SER A 298 13.44 -14.12 11.07
CA SER A 298 13.30 -15.55 11.35
C SER A 298 13.45 -16.41 10.09
N ALA A 299 13.11 -15.89 8.91
CA ALA A 299 13.26 -16.61 7.64
C ALA A 299 14.71 -16.69 7.15
N PHE A 300 15.62 -15.84 7.64
CA PHE A 300 17.03 -15.81 7.25
C PHE A 300 17.98 -16.48 8.26
N ASN A 301 17.48 -16.82 9.46
CA ASN A 301 18.25 -17.47 10.53
C ASN A 301 17.94 -18.96 10.57
#